data_AF-A0A4Y2WWK2-F1
#
_entry.id   AF-A0A4Y2WWK2-F1
#
_cell.length_a   1.000
_cell.length_b   1.000
_cell.length_c   1.000
_cell.angle_alpha   90.00
_cell.angle_beta   90.00
_cell.angle_gamma   90.00
#
_symmetry.space_group_name_H-M   'P 1'
#
loop_
_entity.id
_entity.type
_entity.pdbx_description
1 polymer ?
#
loop_
_entity_poly.entity_id
_entity_poly.type
_entity_poly.pdbx_seq_one_letter_code
_entity_poly.pdbx_strand_id
1 'polypeptide(L)'
;MGKSRDLTDIEKGMIIGYRTRGGSISETSAFVKCSNSAVMNVYNNWKNQEGVMSRRANCGAPRAINDRSERRLRRLVKCDR
;
A
#
# COMPACT_ATOMS: atom_id res chain seq x y z
N MET A 1 26.84 2.43 18.50
CA MET A 1 25.54 1.94 18.00
C MET A 1 25.82 0.95 16.87
N GLY A 2 25.54 -0.33 17.07
CA GLY A 2 25.81 -1.37 16.07
C GLY A 2 24.95 -1.18 14.82
N LYS A 3 25.53 -1.40 13.64
CA LYS A 3 24.81 -1.37 12.35
C LYS A 3 23.64 -2.36 12.43
N SER A 4 22.41 -1.89 12.27
CA SER A 4 21.26 -2.78 12.13
C SER A 4 21.43 -3.54 10.82
N ARG A 5 21.45 -4.88 10.89
CA ARG A 5 21.34 -5.70 9.69
C ARG A 5 19.99 -5.41 9.05
N ASP A 6 19.98 -5.18 7.74
CA ASP A 6 18.73 -5.04 7.00
C ASP A 6 17.97 -6.38 7.00
N LEU A 7 16.68 -6.31 7.34
CA LEU A 7 15.80 -7.47 7.32
C LEU A 7 15.54 -7.89 5.87
N THR A 8 15.62 -9.19 5.62
CA THR A 8 15.19 -9.80 4.36
C THR A 8 13.68 -9.67 4.19
N ASP A 9 13.19 -9.75 2.95
CA ASP A 9 11.75 -9.64 2.70
C ASP A 9 10.96 -10.81 3.28
N ILE A 10 11.59 -11.98 3.44
CA ILE A 10 11.01 -13.13 4.15
C ILE A 10 10.84 -12.80 5.64
N GLU A 11 11.86 -12.25 6.30
CA GLU A 11 11.79 -11.84 7.71
C GLU A 11 10.73 -10.75 7.92
N LYS A 12 10.64 -9.76 7.02
CA LYS A 12 9.58 -8.74 7.05
C LYS A 12 8.19 -9.36 6.89
N GLY A 13 8.04 -10.31 5.98
CA GLY A 13 6.79 -11.06 5.79
C GLY A 13 6.38 -11.85 7.04
N MET A 14 7.34 -12.49 7.72
CA MET A 14 7.09 -13.19 8.99
C MET A 14 6.63 -12.22 10.09
N ILE A 15 7.28 -11.05 10.21
CA ILE A 15 6.88 -10.02 11.17
C ILE A 15 5.43 -9.58 10.94
N ILE A 16 5.08 -9.29 9.67
CA ILE A 16 3.73 -8.87 9.30
C ILE A 16 2.73 -9.98 9.63
N GLY A 17 3.00 -11.23 9.21
CA GLY A 17 2.09 -12.36 9.44
C GLY A 17 1.85 -12.70 10.91
N TYR A 18 2.89 -12.66 11.75
CA TYR A 18 2.73 -12.88 13.19
C TYR A 18 1.91 -11.77 13.84
N ARG A 19 2.18 -10.51 13.48
CA ARG A 19 1.48 -9.35 14.03
C ARG A 19 0.02 -9.28 13.59
N THR A 20 -0.31 -9.61 12.34
CA THR A 20 -1.71 -9.65 11.87
C THR A 20 -2.52 -10.76 12.54
N ARG A 21 -1.87 -11.86 12.95
CA ARG A 21 -2.49 -12.92 13.75
C ARG A 21 -2.65 -12.58 15.24
N GLY A 22 -2.20 -11.40 15.67
CA GLY A 22 -2.28 -10.94 17.06
C GLY A 22 -1.10 -11.34 17.95
N GLY A 23 -0.01 -11.87 17.39
CA GLY A 23 1.20 -12.20 18.14
C GLY A 23 1.84 -10.96 18.78
N SER A 24 2.46 -11.11 19.95
CA SER A 24 3.05 -9.99 20.67
C SER A 24 4.34 -9.46 20.02
N ILE A 25 4.73 -8.21 20.31
CA ILE A 25 5.95 -7.61 19.72
C ILE A 25 7.21 -8.36 20.19
N SER A 26 7.30 -8.64 21.49
CA SER A 26 8.45 -9.33 22.09
C SER A 26 8.58 -10.77 21.60
N GLU A 27 7.47 -11.47 21.37
CA GLU A 27 7.47 -12.82 20.82
C GLU A 27 7.91 -12.82 19.35
N THR A 28 7.41 -11.88 18.56
CA THR A 28 7.80 -11.71 17.14
C THR A 28 9.29 -11.36 17.02
N SER A 29 9.80 -10.48 17.90
CA SER A 29 11.19 -10.07 17.88
C SER A 29 12.14 -11.20 18.31
N ALA A 30 11.75 -11.99 19.31
CA ALA A 30 12.47 -13.18 19.73
C ALA A 30 12.51 -14.23 18.61
N PHE A 31 11.39 -14.44 17.91
CA PHE A 31 11.29 -15.39 16.81
C PHE A 31 12.19 -15.01 15.61
N VAL A 32 12.14 -13.74 15.18
CA VAL A 32 12.94 -13.23 14.05
C VAL A 32 14.37 -12.87 14.46
N LYS A 33 14.69 -12.93 15.75
CA LYS A 33 15.98 -12.53 16.34
C LYS A 33 16.38 -11.10 15.97
N CYS A 34 15.41 -10.19 16.00
CA CYS A 34 15.60 -8.77 15.70
C CYS A 34 15.14 -7.89 16.87
N SER A 35 15.39 -6.58 16.82
CA SER A 35 14.95 -5.67 17.87
C SER A 35 13.44 -5.43 17.82
N ASN A 36 12.84 -5.15 18.98
CA ASN A 36 11.43 -4.70 19.05
C ASN A 36 11.17 -3.46 18.18
N SER A 37 12.16 -2.55 18.08
CA SER A 37 12.07 -1.36 17.24
C SER A 37 12.02 -1.70 15.75
N ALA A 38 12.77 -2.71 15.30
CA ALA A 38 12.74 -3.16 13.90
C ALA A 38 11.38 -3.79 13.56
N VAL A 39 10.83 -4.61 14.46
CA VAL A 39 9.48 -5.18 14.33
C VAL A 39 8.44 -4.07 14.18
N MET A 40 8.48 -3.07 15.07
CA MET A 40 7.53 -1.96 15.04
C MET A 40 7.65 -1.12 13.76
N ASN A 41 8.87 -0.87 13.29
CA ASN A 41 9.11 -0.11 12.07
C ASN A 41 8.57 -0.84 10.83
N VAL A 42 8.84 -2.14 10.70
CA VAL A 42 8.31 -2.98 9.60
C VAL A 42 6.79 -2.99 9.62
N TYR A 43 6.19 -3.22 10.79
CA TYR A 43 4.73 -3.30 10.92
C TYR A 43 4.06 -1.95 10.60
N ASN A 44 4.61 -0.84 11.10
CA ASN A 44 4.09 0.49 10.80
C ASN A 44 4.24 0.86 9.32
N ASN A 45 5.39 0.54 8.71
CA ASN A 45 5.60 0.79 7.29
C ASN A 45 4.61 0.01 6.44
N TRP A 46 4.36 -1.26 6.75
CA TRP A 46 3.34 -2.06 6.07
C TRP A 46 1.92 -1.49 6.26
N LYS A 47 1.51 -1.20 7.50
CA LYS A 47 0.20 -0.63 7.83
C LYS A 47 -0.05 0.70 7.12
N ASN A 48 0.96 1.57 7.06
CA ASN A 48 0.87 2.87 6.40
C ASN A 48 0.90 2.73 4.87
N GLN A 49 1.62 1.73 4.34
CA GLN A 49 1.65 1.43 2.91
C GLN A 49 0.37 0.77 2.41
N GLU A 50 -0.39 0.02 3.23
CA GLU A 50 -1.70 -0.53 2.82
C GLU A 50 -2.66 0.56 2.33
N GLY A 51 -2.64 1.75 2.94
CA GLY A 51 -3.40 2.91 2.46
C GLY A 51 -2.94 3.44 1.09
N VAL A 52 -1.67 3.26 0.75
CA VAL A 52 -1.06 3.70 -0.52
C VAL A 52 -1.17 2.62 -1.60
N MET A 53 -1.17 1.33 -1.23
CA MET A 53 -1.25 0.18 -2.14
C MET A 53 -2.66 -0.02 -2.71
N SER A 54 -3.68 0.61 -2.14
CA SER A 54 -4.98 0.79 -2.79
C SER A 54 -4.92 1.82 -3.94
N ARG A 55 -4.00 1.65 -4.89
CA ARG A 55 -4.02 2.35 -6.18
C ARG A 55 -5.15 1.88 -7.10
N ARG A 56 -6.12 1.12 -6.58
CA ARG A 56 -7.42 0.90 -7.24
C ARG A 56 -8.23 2.18 -7.39
N ALA A 57 -7.83 3.30 -6.80
CA ALA A 57 -8.47 4.59 -7.10
C ALA A 57 -8.44 4.94 -8.61
N ASN A 58 -7.48 4.39 -9.38
CA ASN A 58 -7.35 4.61 -10.82
C ASN A 58 -7.68 3.38 -11.69
N CYS A 59 -8.32 2.33 -11.15
CA CYS A 59 -8.82 1.28 -12.03
C CYS A 59 -10.14 1.71 -12.69
N GLY A 60 -9.99 2.20 -13.91
CA GLY A 60 -11.03 2.43 -14.91
C GLY A 60 -10.38 2.48 -16.29
N ALA A 61 -11.07 2.03 -17.33
CA ALA A 61 -10.57 2.20 -18.69
C ALA A 61 -10.35 3.70 -18.96
N PRO A 62 -9.21 4.11 -19.54
CA PRO A 62 -9.02 5.48 -19.98
C PRO A 62 -10.22 5.91 -20.84
N ARG A 63 -10.80 7.09 -20.56
CA ARG A 63 -11.92 7.57 -21.37
C ARG A 63 -11.45 7.70 -22.82
N ALA A 64 -12.20 7.13 -23.75
CA ALA A 64 -11.91 7.23 -25.19
C ALA A 64 -11.94 8.69 -25.70
N ILE A 65 -12.60 9.58 -24.96
CA ILE A 65 -12.85 10.97 -25.33
C ILE A 65 -12.42 11.85 -24.15
N ASN A 66 -11.70 12.94 -24.44
CA ASN A 66 -11.33 13.93 -23.43
C ASN A 66 -12.49 14.90 -23.12
N ASP A 67 -12.42 15.61 -22.00
CA ASP A 67 -13.52 16.50 -21.58
C ASP A 67 -13.86 17.59 -22.61
N ARG A 68 -12.89 18.01 -23.42
CA ARG A 68 -13.11 19.03 -24.46
C ARG A 68 -13.95 18.47 -25.61
N SER A 69 -13.63 17.27 -26.10
CA SER A 69 -14.40 16.62 -27.16
C SER A 69 -15.78 16.19 -26.66
N GLU A 70 -15.91 15.78 -25.40
CA GLU A 70 -17.22 15.50 -24.80
C GLU A 70 -18.12 16.75 -24.77
N ARG A 71 -17.59 17.91 -24.34
CA ARG A 71 -18.34 19.18 -24.37
C ARG A 71 -18.75 19.58 -25.78
N ARG A 72 -17.88 19.36 -26.77
CA ARG A 72 -18.19 19.66 -28.18
C ARG A 72 -19.31 18.76 -28.70
N LEU A 73 -19.24 17.46 -28.41
CA LEU A 73 -20.28 16.50 -28.79
C LEU A 73 -21.62 16.86 -28.16
N ARG A 74 -21.65 17.18 -26.86
CA ARG A 74 -22.85 17.63 -26.16
C ARG A 74 -23.49 18.88 -26.78
N ARG A 75 -22.68 19.81 -27.31
CA ARG A 75 -23.20 21.00 -28.02
C ARG A 75 -23.79 20.62 -29.37
N LEU A 76 -23.10 19.80 -30.16
CA LEU A 76 -23.59 19.34 -31.46
C LEU A 76 -24.93 18.61 -31.34
N VAL A 77 -25.04 17.66 -30.40
CA VAL A 77 -26.30 16.92 -30.15
C VAL A 77 -27.43 17.85 -29.69
N LYS A 78 -27.13 18.92 -28.94
CA LYS A 78 -28.13 19.91 -28.54
C LYS A 78 -28.56 20.83 -29.69
N CYS A 79 -27.67 21.12 -30.64
CA CYS A 79 -27.98 21.94 -31.81
C CYS A 79 -28.72 21.16 -32.91
N ASP A 80 -28.75 19.83 -32.82
CA ASP A 80 -29.43 18.92 -33.74
C ASP A 80 -30.89 18.62 -33.33
N ARG A 81 -31.43 19.38 -32.36
CA ARG A 81 -32.82 19.31 -31.89
C ARG A 81 -33.52 20.64 -32.10
#